data_AF-A0A5B0P592-F1
#
_entry.id   AF-A0A5B0P592-F1
#
_cell.length_a   1.000
_cell.length_b   1.000
_cell.length_c   1.000
_cell.angle_alpha   90.00
_cell.angle_beta   90.00
_cell.angle_gamma   90.00
#
_symmetry.space_group_name_H-M   'P 1'
#
loop_
_entity.id
_entity.type
_entity.pdbx_description
1 polymer ?
#
loop_
_entity_poly.entity_id
_entity_poly.type
_entity_poly.pdbx_seq_one_letter_code
_entity_poly.pdbx_strand_id
1 'polypeptide(L)'
;MIPTKPSYFISDILNDIQVYLEKYGKNLTEQVRTDLVSGIIDELSAKYLAILINVQRSEDSLRKLKKGKHGFSIFNRNSNSDSNKASPLVEDDELKVKVQLRLDVERLELDSIRLGADLSSSKSFLELKQTVSK
;
A
#
# COMPACT_ATOMS: atom_id res chain seq x y z
N MET A 1 -9.66 15.83 -4.77
CA MET A 1 -10.79 14.90 -4.93
C MET A 1 -10.40 13.56 -4.32
N ILE A 2 -11.35 12.85 -3.70
CA ILE A 2 -11.12 11.49 -3.17
C ILE A 2 -10.98 10.53 -4.36
N PRO A 3 -9.99 9.63 -4.37
CA PRO A 3 -9.85 8.64 -5.43
C PRO A 3 -11.06 7.71 -5.53
N THR A 4 -11.40 7.33 -6.76
CA THR A 4 -12.53 6.43 -7.06
C THR A 4 -12.13 5.24 -7.91
N LYS A 5 -10.86 5.17 -8.33
CA LYS A 5 -10.31 4.10 -9.16
C LYS A 5 -8.97 3.65 -8.59
N PRO A 6 -8.63 2.36 -8.75
CA PRO A 6 -7.29 1.91 -8.43
C PRO A 6 -6.26 2.55 -9.36
N SER A 7 -5.03 2.61 -8.89
CA SER A 7 -3.86 3.04 -9.64
C SER A 7 -3.57 2.08 -10.78
N TYR A 8 -3.18 2.61 -11.95
CA TYR A 8 -2.83 1.81 -13.13
C TYR A 8 -1.71 0.80 -12.87
N PHE A 9 -0.78 1.14 -11.94
CA PHE A 9 0.36 0.30 -11.63
C PHE A 9 -0.04 -1.13 -11.19
N ILE A 10 -1.19 -1.30 -10.53
CA ILE A 10 -1.65 -2.64 -10.10
C ILE A 10 -1.91 -3.51 -11.32
N SER A 11 -2.57 -2.96 -12.33
CA SER A 11 -2.80 -3.67 -13.59
C SER A 11 -1.50 -3.92 -14.34
N ASP A 12 -0.59 -2.95 -14.34
CA ASP A 12 0.70 -3.08 -15.04
C ASP A 12 1.58 -4.17 -14.44
N ILE A 13 1.68 -4.26 -13.11
CA ILE A 13 2.49 -5.30 -12.44
C ILE A 13 1.93 -6.71 -12.72
N LEU A 14 0.62 -6.86 -12.72
CA LEU A 14 -0.02 -8.16 -12.94
C LEU A 14 -0.05 -8.56 -14.42
N ASN A 15 0.09 -7.60 -15.33
CA ASN A 15 0.14 -7.87 -16.77
C ASN A 15 1.31 -8.79 -17.14
N ASP A 16 2.47 -8.63 -16.51
CA ASP A 16 3.62 -9.51 -16.77
C ASP A 16 3.33 -10.97 -16.42
N ILE A 17 2.59 -11.20 -15.33
CA ILE A 17 2.12 -12.53 -14.93
C ILE A 17 1.12 -13.06 -15.95
N GLN A 18 0.17 -12.23 -16.38
CA GLN A 18 -0.82 -12.59 -17.39
C GLN A 18 -0.15 -13.03 -18.71
N VAL A 19 0.77 -12.19 -19.23
CA VAL A 19 1.51 -12.46 -20.46
C VAL A 19 2.31 -13.76 -20.36
N TYR A 20 2.95 -14.00 -19.20
CA TYR A 20 3.66 -15.25 -18.96
C TYR A 20 2.72 -16.46 -19.02
N LEU A 21 1.57 -16.40 -18.34
CA LEU A 21 0.59 -17.48 -18.31
C LEU A 21 -0.04 -17.75 -19.68
N GLU A 22 -0.34 -16.71 -20.46
CA GLU A 22 -0.87 -16.87 -21.81
C GLU A 22 0.14 -17.58 -22.73
N LYS A 23 1.43 -17.26 -22.59
CA LYS A 23 2.49 -17.84 -23.42
C LYS A 23 2.90 -19.24 -22.99
N TYR A 24 3.07 -19.47 -21.69
CA TYR A 24 3.68 -20.69 -21.14
C TYR A 24 2.76 -21.47 -20.20
N GLY A 25 1.77 -20.81 -19.59
CA GLY A 25 0.89 -21.39 -18.58
C GLY A 25 0.01 -22.53 -19.10
N LYS A 26 -0.28 -22.57 -20.41
CA LYS A 26 -1.03 -23.68 -21.05
C LYS A 26 -0.37 -25.06 -20.93
N ASN A 27 0.92 -25.11 -20.62
CA ASN A 27 1.67 -26.36 -20.42
C ASN A 27 1.75 -26.77 -18.95
N LEU A 28 1.25 -25.94 -18.03
CA LEU A 28 1.24 -26.21 -16.60
C LEU A 28 -0.06 -26.93 -16.23
N THR A 29 0.00 -27.79 -15.22
CA THR A 29 -1.22 -28.28 -14.58
C THR A 29 -1.88 -27.13 -13.81
N GLU A 30 -3.20 -27.20 -13.61
CA GLU A 30 -3.92 -26.19 -12.81
C GLU A 30 -3.31 -26.03 -11.42
N GLN A 31 -2.91 -27.12 -10.75
CA GLN A 31 -2.27 -27.04 -9.44
C GLN A 31 -0.95 -26.25 -9.49
N VAL A 32 -0.05 -26.59 -10.43
CA VAL A 32 1.24 -25.91 -10.57
C VAL A 32 1.05 -24.44 -10.94
N ARG A 33 0.04 -24.15 -11.77
CA ARG A 33 -0.33 -22.77 -12.12
C ARG A 33 -0.80 -22.00 -10.90
N THR A 34 -1.74 -22.54 -10.12
CA THR A 34 -2.23 -21.92 -8.88
C THR A 34 -1.09 -21.69 -7.90
N ASP A 35 -0.23 -22.68 -7.65
CA ASP A 35 0.90 -22.57 -6.73
C ASP A 35 1.89 -21.48 -7.18
N LEU A 36 2.18 -21.43 -8.49
CA LEU A 36 3.06 -20.42 -9.08
C LEU A 36 2.49 -19.01 -8.90
N VAL A 37 1.23 -18.78 -9.29
CA VAL A 37 0.63 -17.44 -9.18
C VAL A 37 0.52 -17.05 -7.71
N SER A 38 0.06 -17.94 -6.84
CA SER A 38 -0.11 -17.66 -5.41
C SER A 38 1.22 -17.29 -4.75
N GLY A 39 2.30 -18.01 -5.07
CA GLY A 39 3.64 -17.68 -4.57
C GLY A 39 4.14 -16.31 -5.04
N ILE A 40 3.91 -15.94 -6.31
CA ILE A 40 4.27 -14.62 -6.82
C ILE A 40 3.47 -13.52 -6.12
N ILE A 41 2.17 -13.72 -5.92
CA ILE A 41 1.31 -12.73 -5.28
C ILE A 41 1.63 -12.59 -3.78
N ASP A 42 1.98 -13.66 -3.09
CA ASP A 42 2.42 -13.58 -1.68
C ASP A 42 3.70 -12.76 -1.56
N GLU A 43 4.71 -13.01 -2.40
CA GLU A 43 5.96 -12.25 -2.42
C GLU A 43 5.73 -10.78 -2.81
N LEU A 44 4.87 -10.51 -3.79
CA LEU A 44 4.48 -9.15 -4.18
C LEU A 44 3.80 -8.42 -3.01
N SER A 45 2.89 -9.10 -2.32
CA SER A 45 2.17 -8.57 -1.16
C SER A 45 3.12 -8.28 0.00
N ALA A 46 4.10 -9.15 0.25
CA ALA A 46 5.12 -8.95 1.27
C ALA A 46 5.96 -7.70 1.00
N LYS A 47 6.38 -7.50 -0.26
CA LYS A 47 7.11 -6.29 -0.68
C LYS A 47 6.27 -5.03 -0.52
N TYR A 48 5.00 -5.08 -0.93
CA TYR A 48 4.11 -3.94 -0.80
C TYR A 48 3.91 -3.59 0.68
N LEU A 49 3.63 -4.58 1.52
CA LEU A 49 3.48 -4.40 2.96
C LEU A 49 4.75 -3.78 3.59
N ALA A 50 5.94 -4.27 3.23
CA ALA A 50 7.20 -3.73 3.73
C ALA A 50 7.40 -2.25 3.35
N ILE A 51 7.06 -1.87 2.12
CA ILE A 51 7.09 -0.47 1.68
C ILE A 51 6.11 0.37 2.50
N LEU A 52 4.88 -0.10 2.70
CA LEU A 52 3.85 0.60 3.45
C LEU A 52 4.28 0.84 4.92
N ILE A 53 4.81 -0.19 5.58
CA ILE A 53 5.34 -0.10 6.95
C ILE A 53 6.48 0.93 7.03
N ASN A 54 7.39 0.93 6.06
CA ASN A 54 8.51 1.86 6.04
C ASN A 54 8.05 3.31 5.81
N VAL A 55 7.07 3.53 4.93
CA VAL A 55 6.46 4.84 4.72
C VAL A 55 5.78 5.33 6.00
N GLN A 56 4.96 4.49 6.64
CA GLN A 56 4.28 4.83 7.89
C GLN A 56 5.27 5.20 9.01
N ARG A 57 6.32 4.41 9.19
CA ARG A 57 7.40 4.72 10.17
C ARG A 57 8.09 6.05 9.87
N SER A 58 8.32 6.35 8.59
CA SER A 58 8.93 7.61 8.16
C SER A 58 8.02 8.80 8.45
N GLU A 59 6.73 8.69 8.15
CA GLU A 59 5.73 9.71 8.47
C GLU A 59 5.60 9.97 9.97
N ASP A 60 5.57 8.91 10.78
CA ASP A 60 5.53 9.03 12.24
C ASP A 60 6.78 9.70 12.81
N SER A 61 7.96 9.40 12.25
CA SER A 61 9.21 10.04 12.65
C SER A 61 9.21 11.53 12.30
N LEU A 62 8.71 11.89 11.11
CA LEU A 62 8.54 13.28 10.70
C LEU A 62 7.52 14.01 11.58
N ARG A 63 6.41 13.37 11.94
CA ARG A 63 5.40 13.92 12.88
C ARG A 63 6.02 14.22 14.24
N LYS A 64 6.82 13.30 14.79
CA LYS A 64 7.55 13.50 16.05
C LYS A 64 8.57 14.65 15.95
N LEU A 65 9.34 14.72 14.86
CA LEU A 65 10.29 15.82 14.65
C LEU A 65 9.60 17.18 14.54
N LYS A 66 8.49 17.28 13.80
CA LYS A 66 7.69 18.50 13.69
C LYS A 66 7.12 18.94 15.04
N LYS A 67 6.68 17.99 15.87
CA LYS A 67 6.24 18.26 17.26
C LYS A 67 7.40 18.65 18.19
N GLY A 68 8.60 18.09 17.97
CA GLY A 68 9.82 18.39 18.75
C GLY A 68 10.51 19.71 18.43
N LYS A 69 10.16 20.38 17.32
CA LYS A 69 10.71 21.70 16.95
C LYS A 69 10.30 22.87 17.87
N HIS A 70 9.49 22.63 18.90
CA HIS A 70 9.26 23.59 19.99
C HIS A 70 10.38 23.63 21.06
N GLY A 71 11.48 22.86 20.90
CA GLY A 71 12.49 22.65 21.97
C GLY A 71 13.91 23.21 21.75
N PHE A 72 14.23 23.88 20.64
CA PHE A 72 15.57 24.48 20.44
C PHE A 72 15.48 25.89 19.85
N SER A 73 14.79 26.79 20.55
CA SER A 73 14.92 28.24 20.33
C SER A 73 15.86 28.83 21.38
N ILE A 74 17.19 28.78 21.12
CA ILE A 74 18.16 29.58 21.89
C ILE A 74 18.26 31.02 21.34
N PHE A 75 17.59 31.35 20.23
CA PHE A 75 17.54 32.73 19.75
C PHE A 75 16.15 33.18 19.34
N ASN A 76 15.63 34.11 20.14
CA ASN A 76 14.90 35.31 19.73
C ASN A 76 13.37 35.35 19.92
N ARG A 77 13.00 36.03 21.03
CA ARG A 77 11.89 36.96 21.31
C ARG A 77 10.63 36.98 20.41
N ASN A 78 9.50 36.92 21.11
CA ASN A 78 8.19 37.54 20.82
C ASN A 78 7.53 37.25 19.46
N SER A 79 6.60 36.29 19.47
CA SER A 79 5.19 36.58 19.18
C SER A 79 4.35 35.30 19.32
N ASN A 80 3.18 35.44 19.94
CA ASN A 80 2.15 34.41 20.03
C ASN A 80 1.80 33.89 18.62
N SER A 81 2.09 32.63 18.34
CA SER A 81 1.36 31.87 17.34
C SER A 81 1.01 30.50 17.91
N ASP A 82 -0.27 30.35 18.23
CA ASP A 82 -0.91 29.15 18.73
C ASP A 82 -0.87 28.06 17.63
N SER A 83 0.17 27.23 17.65
CA SER A 83 0.51 26.28 16.59
C SER A 83 0.10 24.84 16.94
N ASN A 84 -1.13 24.63 17.41
CA ASN A 84 -1.58 23.31 17.91
C ASN A 84 -2.77 22.68 17.18
N LYS A 85 -3.18 23.21 16.02
CA LYS A 85 -4.09 22.49 15.11
C LYS A 85 -3.30 21.98 13.91
N ALA A 86 -3.25 20.66 13.74
CA ALA A 86 -2.85 20.08 12.47
C ALA A 86 -3.68 20.74 11.36
N SER A 87 -3.01 21.23 10.30
CA SER A 87 -3.68 21.96 9.24
C SER A 87 -4.70 21.03 8.55
N PRO A 88 -5.95 21.47 8.31
CA PRO A 88 -7.00 20.65 7.66
C PRO A 88 -6.59 20.03 6.33
N LEU A 89 -5.62 20.64 5.64
CA LEU A 89 -5.04 20.16 4.39
C LEU A 89 -4.26 18.84 4.54
N VAL A 90 -3.64 18.59 5.69
CA VAL A 90 -2.82 17.38 5.91
C VAL A 90 -3.70 16.16 6.20
N GLU A 91 -4.84 16.35 6.87
CA GLU A 91 -5.81 15.27 7.13
C GLU A 91 -6.53 14.84 5.85
N ASP A 92 -6.84 15.79 4.95
CA ASP A 92 -7.45 15.49 3.64
C ASP A 92 -6.54 14.66 2.74
N ASP A 93 -5.24 14.93 2.73
CA ASP A 93 -4.28 14.15 1.94
C ASP A 93 -4.06 12.73 2.51
N GLU A 94 -4.03 12.57 3.83
CA GLU A 94 -3.95 11.24 4.46
C GLU A 94 -5.17 10.37 4.11
N LEU A 95 -6.37 10.96 4.11
CA LEU A 95 -7.60 10.26 3.71
C LEU A 95 -7.55 9.81 2.24
N LYS A 96 -7.06 10.66 1.33
CA LYS A 96 -6.91 10.30 -0.09
C LYS A 96 -5.94 9.13 -0.27
N VAL A 97 -4.79 9.16 0.41
CA VAL A 97 -3.80 8.08 0.35
C VAL A 97 -4.38 6.78 0.87
N LYS A 98 -5.09 6.79 2.01
CA LYS A 98 -5.75 5.59 2.55
C LYS A 98 -6.79 5.01 1.59
N VAL A 99 -7.62 5.87 0.98
CA VAL A 99 -8.62 5.43 0.00
C VAL A 99 -7.95 4.83 -1.23
N GLN A 100 -6.89 5.46 -1.75
CA GLN A 100 -6.15 4.92 -2.89
C GLN A 100 -5.57 3.54 -2.58
N LEU A 101 -4.93 3.38 -1.42
CA LEU A 101 -4.33 2.11 -1.01
C LEU A 101 -5.37 1.00 -0.89
N ARG A 102 -6.57 1.30 -0.36
CA ARG A 102 -7.68 0.34 -0.32
C ARG A 102 -8.11 -0.10 -1.71
N LEU A 103 -8.36 0.86 -2.60
CA LEU A 103 -8.73 0.58 -4.00
C LEU A 103 -7.67 -0.27 -4.72
N ASP A 104 -6.40 0.02 -4.47
CA ASP A 104 -5.27 -0.68 -5.09
C ASP A 104 -5.19 -2.14 -4.60
N VAL A 105 -5.36 -2.37 -3.30
CA VAL A 105 -5.34 -3.73 -2.72
C VAL A 105 -6.60 -4.53 -3.10
N GLU A 106 -7.77 -3.90 -3.16
CA GLU A 106 -8.99 -4.53 -3.68
C GLU A 106 -8.81 -4.95 -5.14
N ARG A 107 -8.19 -4.10 -5.95
CA ARG A 107 -7.90 -4.45 -7.35
C ARG A 107 -6.88 -5.57 -7.46
N LEU A 108 -5.82 -5.53 -6.64
CA LEU A 108 -4.82 -6.59 -6.56
C LEU A 108 -5.48 -7.93 -6.24
N GLU A 109 -6.42 -7.96 -5.29
CA GLU A 109 -7.17 -9.17 -4.92
C GLU A 109 -7.92 -9.76 -6.12
N LEU A 110 -8.76 -8.94 -6.75
CA LEU A 110 -9.61 -9.37 -7.86
C LEU A 110 -8.78 -9.87 -9.05
N ASP A 111 -7.76 -9.12 -9.44
CA ASP A 111 -6.91 -9.49 -10.57
C ASP A 111 -6.06 -10.73 -10.27
N SER A 112 -5.60 -10.92 -9.03
CA SER A 112 -4.85 -12.11 -8.61
C SER A 112 -5.74 -13.36 -8.65
N ILE A 113 -6.96 -13.28 -8.15
CA ILE A 113 -7.94 -14.39 -8.23
C ILE A 113 -8.23 -14.72 -9.70
N ARG A 114 -8.39 -13.71 -10.56
CA ARG A 114 -8.61 -13.89 -12.00
C ARG A 114 -7.43 -14.61 -12.68
N LEU A 115 -6.20 -14.38 -12.21
CA LEU A 115 -5.02 -15.08 -12.70
C LEU A 115 -4.91 -16.53 -12.20
N GLY A 116 -5.69 -16.90 -11.18
CA GLY A 116 -5.75 -18.23 -10.59
C GLY A 116 -5.03 -18.34 -9.24
N ALA A 117 -4.78 -17.23 -8.54
CA ALA A 117 -4.19 -17.28 -7.21
C ALA A 117 -5.18 -17.80 -6.16
N ASP A 118 -4.71 -18.63 -5.24
CA ASP A 118 -5.34 -18.86 -3.94
C ASP A 118 -4.77 -17.87 -2.91
N LEU A 119 -5.56 -16.87 -2.57
CA LEU A 119 -5.17 -15.85 -1.59
C LEU A 119 -5.53 -16.23 -0.16
N SER A 120 -6.32 -17.29 0.04
CA SER A 120 -6.77 -17.70 1.37
C SER A 120 -5.62 -18.22 2.24
N SER A 121 -4.58 -18.74 1.60
CA SER A 121 -3.36 -19.26 2.23
C SER A 121 -2.21 -18.23 2.26
N SER A 122 -2.34 -17.10 1.55
CA SER A 122 -1.32 -16.05 1.46
C SER A 122 -1.33 -15.17 2.72
N LYS A 123 -0.41 -15.45 3.64
CA LYS A 123 -0.25 -14.66 4.87
C LYS A 123 0.06 -13.21 4.58
N SER A 124 0.94 -12.96 3.61
CA SER A 124 1.40 -11.61 3.26
C SER A 124 0.27 -10.77 2.67
N PHE A 125 -0.56 -11.36 1.80
CA PHE A 125 -1.73 -10.68 1.24
C PHE A 125 -2.78 -10.38 2.32
N LEU A 126 -3.09 -11.34 3.19
CA LEU A 126 -4.06 -11.14 4.26
C LEU A 126 -3.63 -10.02 5.23
N GLU A 127 -2.34 -9.95 5.57
CA GLU A 127 -1.80 -8.89 6.41
C GLU A 127 -1.81 -7.52 5.69
N LEU A 128 -1.49 -7.48 4.40
CA LEU A 128 -1.60 -6.27 3.57
C LEU A 128 -3.04 -5.76 3.54
N LYS A 129 -4.01 -6.62 3.23
CA LYS A 129 -5.43 -6.31 3.20
C LYS A 129 -5.93 -5.79 4.54
N GLN A 130 -5.53 -6.44 5.63
CA GLN A 130 -5.86 -5.98 6.97
C GLN A 130 -5.25 -4.61 7.28
N THR A 131 -4.01 -4.36 6.86
CA THR A 131 -3.30 -3.11 7.13
C THR A 131 -3.95 -1.91 6.45
N VAL A 132 -4.38 -2.05 5.19
CA VAL A 132 -5.05 -0.96 4.47
C VAL A 132 -6.52 -0.78 4.87
N SER A 133 -7.14 -1.79 5.50
CA SER A 133 -8.53 -1.73 5.97
C SER A 133 -8.70 -1.04 7.32
N LYS A 134 -7.61 -0.87 8.08
CA LYS A 134 -7.58 -0.08 9.32
C LYS A 134 -7.81 1.41 9.02
#